data_AF-A0AA41Z563-F1
#
_entry.id   AF-A0AA41Z563-F1
#
_cell.length_a   1.000
_cell.length_b   1.000
_cell.length_c   1.000
_cell.angle_alpha   90.00
_cell.angle_beta   90.00
_cell.angle_gamma   90.00
#
_symmetry.space_group_name_H-M   'P 1'
#
loop_
_entity.id
_entity.type
_entity.pdbx_description
1 polymer ?
#
loop_
_entity_poly.entity_id
_entity_poly.type
_entity_poly.pdbx_seq_one_letter_code
_entity_poly.pdbx_strand_id
1 'polypeptide(L)'
;MPVSTMTDLKAIKTQARTLDPFSRLVLAADLLTTNKTFSPAGTDIRREKHLAPNGRRLWPMIGGSDLCLDGCFAAFETDLFPLRYKSGETVNLVVMTCPAVEAIGHKIGHPVHVIMIGDATHKPAGLAALSYGAYAVDDHSEDDDIVSGPEAGYDRWRAVSLQAELERPYFSPVAVSSDAIEVTLPKTMSASRFEKELLDGLARNNLGAWAMRDEGIFYCAKDLQIDPHLLQRATKWSDGSLSKASALMLMNTGSDIDRIASVIERMLVRYAFDIE
;
A
#
# COMPACT_ATOMS: atom_id res chain seq x y z
N MET A 1 -34.86 9.27 28.97
CA MET A 1 -33.79 9.74 29.86
C MET A 1 -32.48 9.14 29.41
N PRO A 2 -31.40 9.94 29.34
CA PRO A 2 -30.18 9.61 28.61
C PRO A 2 -29.07 9.08 29.54
N VAL A 3 -27.89 8.84 28.95
CA VAL A 3 -26.57 8.59 29.55
C VAL A 3 -26.18 7.10 29.69
N SER A 4 -25.43 6.58 28.70
CA SER A 4 -24.18 5.82 28.92
C SER A 4 -23.52 5.41 27.59
N THR A 5 -22.93 6.36 26.86
CA THR A 5 -22.08 6.02 25.69
C THR A 5 -20.72 6.73 25.70
N MET A 6 -20.53 7.76 26.52
CA MET A 6 -19.20 8.33 26.80
C MET A 6 -18.49 7.69 28.00
N THR A 7 -19.21 6.99 28.87
CA THR A 7 -18.62 6.30 30.02
C THR A 7 -17.84 5.07 29.58
N ASP A 8 -18.29 4.36 28.53
CA ASP A 8 -17.68 3.12 28.08
C ASP A 8 -16.36 3.31 27.32
N LEU A 9 -16.21 4.36 26.49
CA LEU A 9 -14.93 4.63 25.81
C LEU A 9 -13.86 5.19 26.76
N LYS A 10 -14.25 6.00 27.76
CA LYS A 10 -13.34 6.39 28.84
C LYS A 10 -13.03 5.19 29.75
N ALA A 11 -13.99 4.32 30.04
CA ALA A 11 -13.77 3.11 30.84
C ALA A 11 -12.86 2.11 30.11
N ILE A 12 -12.99 1.93 28.80
CA ILE A 12 -12.11 1.06 27.98
C ILE A 12 -10.71 1.66 27.87
N LYS A 13 -10.56 2.99 27.65
CA LYS A 13 -9.24 3.65 27.67
C LYS A 13 -8.61 3.67 29.08
N THR A 14 -9.42 3.70 30.13
CA THR A 14 -8.95 3.65 31.53
C THR A 14 -8.62 2.21 31.94
N GLN A 15 -9.39 1.21 31.49
CA GLN A 15 -9.11 -0.21 31.70
C GLN A 15 -7.88 -0.67 30.92
N ALA A 16 -7.72 -0.24 29.66
CA ALA A 16 -6.50 -0.49 28.90
C ALA A 16 -5.26 0.06 29.64
N ARG A 17 -5.38 1.20 30.33
CA ARG A 17 -4.31 1.75 31.17
C ARG A 17 -4.03 0.95 32.46
N THR A 18 -5.00 0.20 32.97
CA THR A 18 -4.83 -0.68 34.15
C THR A 18 -4.50 -2.12 33.81
N LEU A 19 -4.68 -2.53 32.55
CA LEU A 19 -4.27 -3.85 32.06
C LEU A 19 -2.75 -3.92 32.03
N ASP A 20 -2.23 -5.06 32.48
CA ASP A 20 -0.81 -5.35 32.41
C ASP A 20 -0.37 -5.41 30.93
N PRO A 21 0.93 -5.18 30.64
CA PRO A 21 1.44 -5.12 29.28
C PRO A 21 1.09 -6.34 28.41
N PHE A 22 0.93 -7.52 29.00
CA PHE A 22 0.57 -8.75 28.28
C PHE A 22 -0.89 -8.76 27.84
N SER A 23 -1.80 -8.30 28.71
CA SER A 23 -3.24 -8.20 28.38
C SER A 23 -3.52 -7.16 27.29
N ARG A 24 -2.73 -6.07 27.22
CA ARG A 24 -2.78 -5.13 26.09
C ARG A 24 -2.29 -5.76 24.79
N LEU A 25 -1.29 -6.62 24.89
CA LEU A 25 -0.76 -7.36 23.75
C LEU A 25 -1.77 -8.38 23.21
N VAL A 26 -2.50 -9.07 24.10
CA VAL A 26 -3.59 -9.98 23.71
C VAL A 26 -4.72 -9.20 23.06
N LEU A 27 -5.08 -8.02 23.58
CA LEU A 27 -6.07 -7.14 22.93
C LEU A 27 -5.60 -6.61 21.57
N ALA A 28 -4.31 -6.27 21.43
CA ALA A 28 -3.72 -5.86 20.17
C ALA A 28 -3.61 -7.03 19.18
N ALA A 29 -3.25 -8.23 19.65
CA ALA A 29 -3.21 -9.46 18.85
C ALA A 29 -4.62 -9.90 18.43
N ASP A 30 -5.62 -9.77 19.30
CA ASP A 30 -7.03 -9.96 18.98
C ASP A 30 -7.47 -8.92 17.95
N LEU A 31 -7.09 -7.64 18.06
CA LEU A 31 -7.38 -6.62 17.03
C LEU A 31 -6.65 -6.86 15.69
N LEU A 32 -5.50 -7.55 15.70
CA LEU A 32 -4.73 -7.93 14.50
C LEU A 32 -5.25 -9.21 13.84
N THR A 33 -5.93 -10.09 14.60
CA THR A 33 -6.48 -11.37 14.13
C THR A 33 -8.00 -11.33 13.89
N THR A 34 -8.73 -10.45 14.57
CA THR A 34 -10.16 -10.23 14.35
C THR A 34 -10.38 -9.21 13.24
N ASN A 35 -10.46 -9.71 12.02
CA ASN A 35 -11.14 -9.03 10.91
C ASN A 35 -12.67 -8.95 11.11
N LYS A 36 -13.15 -8.92 12.36
CA LYS A 36 -14.57 -8.88 12.71
C LYS A 36 -14.81 -7.90 13.84
N THR A 37 -15.47 -6.82 13.45
CA THR A 37 -16.27 -5.91 14.30
C THR A 37 -15.52 -5.12 15.35
N PHE A 38 -14.94 -3.99 14.94
CA PHE A 38 -15.05 -2.76 15.72
C PHE A 38 -15.25 -1.58 14.77
N SER A 39 -16.47 -1.07 14.77
CA SER A 39 -16.77 0.28 14.31
C SER A 39 -17.09 1.12 15.53
N PRO A 40 -16.29 2.15 15.81
CA PRO A 40 -16.81 3.36 16.41
C PRO A 40 -16.68 4.49 15.38
N ALA A 41 -17.78 5.17 15.16
CA ALA A 41 -17.87 6.31 14.27
C ALA A 41 -16.86 7.41 14.63
N GLY A 42 -16.28 8.03 13.60
CA GLY A 42 -15.96 9.46 13.64
C GLY A 42 -14.50 9.85 13.48
N THR A 43 -13.97 9.72 12.26
CA THR A 43 -13.30 10.86 11.62
C THR A 43 -13.68 10.81 10.15
N ASP A 44 -14.40 11.83 9.70
CA ASP A 44 -14.91 11.98 8.34
C ASP A 44 -13.75 12.34 7.40
N ILE A 45 -12.85 11.39 7.16
CA ILE A 45 -11.89 11.47 6.05
C ILE A 45 -12.75 11.29 4.80
N ARG A 46 -12.90 12.41 4.06
CA ARG A 46 -13.66 12.56 2.81
C ARG A 46 -13.95 11.21 2.15
N ARG A 47 -15.23 10.82 2.13
CA ARG A 47 -15.71 9.72 1.26
C ARG A 47 -15.43 10.09 -0.19
N GLU A 48 -14.22 9.81 -0.65
CA GLU A 48 -13.80 10.06 -2.01
C GLU A 48 -14.59 9.16 -2.98
N LYS A 49 -14.73 9.68 -4.20
CA LYS A 49 -15.61 9.22 -5.28
C LYS A 49 -15.17 7.87 -5.87
N HIS A 50 -15.09 6.83 -5.06
CA HIS A 50 -14.75 5.48 -5.51
C HIS A 50 -15.94 4.69 -6.09
N LEU A 51 -17.11 5.31 -6.17
CA LEU A 51 -18.35 4.65 -6.55
C LEU A 51 -18.67 4.88 -8.03
N ALA A 52 -18.99 3.81 -8.75
CA ALA A 52 -19.70 3.85 -10.02
C ALA A 52 -21.07 4.56 -9.86
N PRO A 53 -21.71 4.98 -10.96
CA PRO A 53 -23.08 5.51 -10.98
C PRO A 53 -24.12 4.59 -10.33
N ASN A 54 -23.84 3.28 -10.22
CA ASN A 54 -24.69 2.29 -9.56
C ASN A 54 -24.36 2.09 -8.06
N GLY A 55 -23.48 2.91 -7.48
CA GLY A 55 -23.10 2.84 -6.07
C GLY A 55 -22.11 1.73 -5.70
N ARG A 56 -21.47 1.04 -6.67
CA ARG A 56 -20.43 0.02 -6.40
C ARG A 56 -19.04 0.63 -6.37
N ARG A 57 -18.19 0.17 -5.45
CA ARG A 57 -16.76 0.54 -5.47
C ARG A 57 -16.09 -0.10 -6.67
N LEU A 58 -15.57 0.72 -7.58
CA LEU A 58 -14.83 0.26 -8.75
C LEU A 58 -13.33 0.10 -8.46
N TRP A 59 -12.81 0.98 -7.62
CA TRP A 59 -11.38 1.06 -7.32
C TRP A 59 -11.05 0.33 -6.02
N PRO A 60 -9.98 -0.49 -6.00
CA PRO A 60 -9.54 -1.17 -4.80
C PRO A 60 -8.99 -0.13 -3.81
N MET A 61 -9.31 -0.27 -2.53
CA MET A 61 -8.67 0.53 -1.48
C MET A 61 -7.44 -0.21 -0.96
N ILE A 62 -6.33 0.50 -0.79
CA ILE A 62 -5.10 -0.06 -0.21
C ILE A 62 -5.43 -0.71 1.13
N GLY A 63 -5.08 -2.00 1.31
CA GLY A 63 -5.34 -2.74 2.54
C GLY A 63 -6.81 -3.10 2.83
N GLY A 64 -7.75 -2.78 1.93
CA GLY A 64 -9.18 -3.14 2.08
C GLY A 64 -10.00 -2.16 2.93
N SER A 65 -11.32 -2.13 2.72
CA SER A 65 -12.21 -1.14 3.36
C SER A 65 -12.25 -1.19 4.89
N ASP A 66 -11.82 -2.31 5.47
CA ASP A 66 -11.74 -2.66 6.89
C ASP A 66 -10.38 -2.32 7.52
N LEU A 67 -9.43 -1.77 6.76
CA LEU A 67 -8.16 -1.31 7.30
C LEU A 67 -8.36 -0.18 8.32
N CYS A 68 -8.17 -0.52 9.59
CA CYS A 68 -8.01 0.43 10.69
C CYS A 68 -6.62 1.07 10.60
N LEU A 69 -6.57 2.39 10.40
CA LEU A 69 -5.33 3.15 10.10
C LEU A 69 -4.43 3.32 11.33
N ASP A 70 -5.03 3.48 12.51
CA ASP A 70 -4.34 3.60 13.80
C ASP A 70 -4.28 2.28 14.57
N GLY A 71 -4.70 1.17 13.95
CA GLY A 71 -4.88 -0.12 14.62
C GLY A 71 -3.60 -0.70 15.26
N CYS A 72 -2.42 -0.28 14.80
CA CYS A 72 -1.14 -0.69 15.35
C CYS A 72 -0.54 0.30 16.36
N PHE A 73 -1.12 1.49 16.53
CA PHE A 73 -0.47 2.57 17.28
C PHE A 73 -0.21 2.18 18.74
N ALA A 74 -1.17 1.50 19.36
CA ALA A 74 -1.03 1.02 20.73
C ALA A 74 0.16 0.08 20.91
N ALA A 75 0.55 -0.71 19.90
CA ALA A 75 1.71 -1.59 19.97
C ALA A 75 3.01 -0.78 20.03
N PHE A 76 3.12 0.27 19.19
CA PHE A 76 4.29 1.15 19.14
C PHE A 76 4.40 2.05 20.38
N GLU A 77 3.29 2.43 21.01
CA GLU A 77 3.33 3.22 22.24
C GLU A 77 3.78 2.42 23.48
N THR A 78 3.93 1.08 23.37
CA THR A 78 4.42 0.26 24.48
C THR A 78 5.94 0.15 24.49
N ASP A 79 6.52 0.09 25.69
CA ASP A 79 7.94 -0.22 25.87
C ASP A 79 8.32 -1.64 25.40
N LEU A 80 7.33 -2.51 25.16
CA LEU A 80 7.56 -3.88 24.67
C LEU A 80 8.01 -3.92 23.21
N PHE A 81 7.53 -2.99 22.38
CA PHE A 81 7.90 -2.96 20.97
C PHE A 81 9.40 -2.80 20.75
N PRO A 82 10.10 -1.77 21.28
CA PRO A 82 11.55 -1.65 21.12
C PRO A 82 12.34 -2.80 21.79
N LEU A 83 11.78 -3.49 22.79
CA LEU A 83 12.41 -4.66 23.38
C LEU A 83 12.43 -5.86 22.43
N ARG A 84 11.37 -6.05 21.63
CA ARG A 84 11.26 -7.16 20.66
C ARG A 84 11.77 -6.80 19.28
N TYR A 85 11.45 -5.61 18.80
CA TYR A 85 11.79 -5.13 17.47
C TYR A 85 13.26 -4.71 17.41
N LYS A 86 14.12 -5.61 16.90
CA LYS A 86 15.53 -5.30 16.65
C LYS A 86 15.65 -4.61 15.30
N SER A 87 15.86 -3.29 15.34
CA SER A 87 16.02 -2.46 14.14
C SER A 87 17.24 -2.90 13.32
N GLY A 88 17.08 -2.88 12.01
CA GLY A 88 18.05 -3.23 10.98
C GLY A 88 18.34 -2.05 10.08
N GLU A 89 18.34 -2.30 8.77
CA GLU A 89 18.51 -1.25 7.75
C GLU A 89 17.25 -0.40 7.59
N THR A 90 17.43 0.81 7.08
CA THR A 90 16.32 1.71 6.72
C THR A 90 16.17 1.77 5.21
N VAL A 91 14.94 1.58 4.74
CA VAL A 91 14.57 1.67 3.33
C VAL A 91 13.58 2.82 3.13
N ASN A 92 13.61 3.40 1.93
CA ASN A 92 12.70 4.43 1.50
C ASN A 92 11.76 3.86 0.44
N LEU A 93 10.46 4.00 0.69
CA LEU A 93 9.44 3.78 -0.31
C LEU A 93 9.11 5.12 -0.97
N VAL A 94 9.34 5.19 -2.28
CA VAL A 94 9.08 6.36 -3.12
C VAL A 94 7.94 6.05 -4.06
N VAL A 95 6.98 6.96 -4.17
CA VAL A 95 5.92 6.89 -5.17
C VAL A 95 6.36 7.68 -6.39
N MET A 96 6.24 7.06 -7.56
CA MET A 96 6.75 7.60 -8.81
C MET A 96 5.69 7.61 -9.90
N THR A 97 5.90 8.47 -10.89
CA THR A 97 5.08 8.55 -12.09
C THR A 97 5.93 8.95 -13.29
N CYS A 98 5.38 8.75 -14.48
CA CYS A 98 5.92 9.22 -15.75
C CYS A 98 4.76 9.50 -16.72
N PRO A 99 5.00 10.18 -17.86
CA PRO A 99 3.93 10.54 -18.79
C PRO A 99 3.06 9.36 -19.25
N ALA A 100 3.64 8.17 -19.47
CA ALA A 100 2.87 6.98 -19.87
C ALA A 100 1.95 6.49 -18.75
N VAL A 101 2.46 6.44 -17.50
CA VAL A 101 1.67 6.06 -16.33
C VAL A 101 0.53 7.06 -16.07
N GLU A 102 0.78 8.36 -16.23
CA GLU A 102 -0.24 9.40 -16.13
C GLU A 102 -1.31 9.25 -17.22
N ALA A 103 -0.90 8.96 -18.46
CA ALA A 103 -1.83 8.72 -19.55
C ALA A 103 -2.73 7.51 -19.28
N ILE A 104 -2.19 6.42 -18.71
CA ILE A 104 -2.99 5.28 -18.26
C ILE A 104 -3.99 5.73 -17.19
N GLY A 105 -3.53 6.46 -16.17
CA GLY A 105 -4.40 6.95 -15.09
C GLY A 105 -5.53 7.84 -15.59
N HIS A 106 -5.23 8.74 -16.53
CA HIS A 106 -6.24 9.56 -17.21
C HIS A 106 -7.24 8.71 -18.01
N LYS A 107 -6.75 7.70 -18.75
CA LYS A 107 -7.58 6.82 -19.57
C LYS A 107 -8.54 6.00 -18.72
N ILE A 108 -8.10 5.50 -17.57
CA ILE A 108 -8.94 4.71 -16.66
C ILE A 108 -9.74 5.56 -15.67
N GLY A 109 -9.48 6.86 -15.58
CA GLY A 109 -10.17 7.75 -14.64
C GLY A 109 -9.77 7.54 -13.17
N HIS A 110 -8.59 6.99 -12.91
CA HIS A 110 -8.05 6.77 -11.57
C HIS A 110 -6.53 6.93 -11.56
N PRO A 111 -5.92 7.57 -10.55
CA PRO A 111 -4.47 7.74 -10.55
C PRO A 111 -3.74 6.40 -10.47
N VAL A 112 -2.68 6.29 -11.27
CA VAL A 112 -1.77 5.14 -11.30
C VAL A 112 -0.39 5.65 -10.96
N HIS A 113 0.32 4.91 -10.13
CA HIS A 113 1.68 5.22 -9.72
C HIS A 113 2.53 3.97 -9.66
N VAL A 114 3.84 4.15 -9.62
CA VAL A 114 4.78 3.06 -9.34
C VAL A 114 5.31 3.22 -7.92
N ILE A 115 5.26 2.15 -7.14
CA ILE A 115 5.90 2.09 -5.82
C ILE A 115 7.30 1.50 -6.01
N MET A 116 8.32 2.21 -5.53
CA MET A 116 9.70 1.76 -5.53
C MET A 116 10.24 1.71 -4.11
N ILE A 117 11.03 0.69 -3.81
CA ILE A 117 11.77 0.59 -2.55
C ILE A 117 13.26 0.72 -2.87
N GLY A 118 13.91 1.69 -2.25
CA GLY A 118 15.35 1.90 -2.33
C GLY A 118 15.96 2.06 -0.95
N ASP A 119 17.29 2.08 -0.86
CA ASP A 119 17.94 2.37 0.41
C ASP A 119 17.77 3.84 0.83
N ALA A 120 18.04 4.13 2.11
CA ALA A 120 17.92 5.48 2.68
C ALA A 120 18.78 6.55 1.96
N THR A 121 19.83 6.15 1.24
CA THR A 121 20.85 7.01 0.64
C THR A 121 20.66 7.27 -0.86
N HIS A 122 19.87 6.47 -1.56
CA HIS A 122 19.80 6.46 -3.03
C HIS A 122 18.47 6.95 -3.62
N LYS A 123 18.03 8.17 -3.24
CA LYS A 123 16.97 8.87 -4.00
C LYS A 123 17.21 8.91 -5.54
N PRO A 124 18.46 9.00 -6.07
CA PRO A 124 18.68 9.07 -7.52
C PRO A 124 18.81 7.73 -8.26
N ALA A 125 19.31 6.65 -7.64
CA ALA A 125 19.62 5.41 -8.37
C ALA A 125 18.35 4.63 -8.78
N GLY A 126 17.27 4.72 -8.01
CA GLY A 126 15.97 4.12 -8.35
C GLY A 126 15.34 4.73 -9.61
N LEU A 127 15.50 6.06 -9.82
CA LEU A 127 15.05 6.75 -11.04
C LEU A 127 15.80 6.21 -12.27
N ALA A 128 17.11 5.99 -12.13
CA ALA A 128 17.95 5.46 -13.21
C ALA A 128 17.56 4.01 -13.55
N ALA A 129 17.36 3.14 -12.55
CA ALA A 129 16.93 1.76 -12.76
C ALA A 129 15.58 1.66 -13.49
N LEU A 130 14.62 2.53 -13.17
CA LEU A 130 13.34 2.62 -13.89
C LEU A 130 13.46 3.19 -15.30
N SER A 131 14.46 4.04 -15.54
CA SER A 131 14.79 4.50 -16.90
C SER A 131 15.39 3.37 -17.76
N TYR A 132 15.98 2.34 -17.14
CA TYR A 132 16.42 1.11 -17.81
C TYR A 132 15.29 0.08 -17.99
N GLY A 133 14.28 0.08 -17.10
CA GLY A 133 13.13 -0.80 -17.19
C GLY A 133 12.14 -0.34 -18.25
N ALA A 134 12.19 -0.96 -19.44
CA ALA A 134 11.12 -0.80 -20.41
C ALA A 134 9.86 -1.53 -19.91
N TYR A 135 8.78 -0.79 -19.67
CA TYR A 135 7.46 -1.40 -19.53
C TYR A 135 6.96 -1.79 -20.92
N ALA A 136 6.58 -3.05 -21.06
CA ALA A 136 5.95 -3.60 -22.25
C ALA A 136 4.51 -4.00 -21.92
N VAL A 137 3.63 -4.00 -22.93
CA VAL A 137 2.32 -4.63 -22.82
C VAL A 137 2.53 -6.14 -22.74
N ASP A 138 1.83 -6.78 -21.82
CA ASP A 138 1.72 -8.23 -21.84
C ASP A 138 0.55 -8.59 -22.76
N ASP A 139 0.82 -8.77 -24.04
CA ASP A 139 -0.17 -9.25 -25.01
C ASP A 139 0.02 -10.76 -25.17
N HIS A 140 -0.76 -11.52 -24.39
CA HIS A 140 -0.85 -12.97 -24.56
C HIS A 140 -1.71 -13.27 -25.79
N SER A 141 -1.15 -13.17 -26.99
CA SER A 141 -1.69 -13.91 -28.13
C SER A 141 -1.44 -15.41 -27.91
N GLU A 142 -2.38 -16.28 -28.28
CA GLU A 142 -2.36 -17.74 -28.01
C GLU A 142 -1.13 -18.50 -28.55
N ASP A 143 -0.23 -17.84 -29.29
CA ASP A 143 1.05 -18.36 -29.75
C ASP A 143 2.24 -17.65 -29.04
N ASP A 144 2.42 -17.98 -27.75
CA ASP A 144 3.65 -18.03 -26.93
C ASP A 144 4.79 -16.98 -27.02
N ASP A 145 4.59 -15.83 -27.67
CA ASP A 145 5.53 -14.70 -27.59
C ASP A 145 4.84 -13.47 -26.99
N ILE A 146 5.39 -12.94 -25.88
CA ILE A 146 5.09 -11.58 -25.42
C ILE A 146 5.65 -10.62 -26.49
N VAL A 147 4.86 -10.35 -27.52
CA VAL A 147 5.23 -9.39 -28.55
C VAL A 147 4.69 -8.03 -28.15
N SER A 148 5.51 -7.26 -27.43
CA SER A 148 5.39 -5.81 -27.39
C SER A 148 6.73 -5.19 -27.05
N GLY A 149 7.24 -4.36 -27.97
CA GLY A 149 8.44 -3.57 -27.76
C GLY A 149 8.27 -2.54 -26.63
N PRO A 150 9.37 -1.88 -26.21
CA PRO A 150 9.31 -0.78 -25.25
C PRO A 150 8.24 0.24 -25.65
N GLU A 151 7.27 0.50 -24.77
CA GLU A 151 6.29 1.58 -24.99
C GLU A 151 6.95 2.95 -24.77
N ALA A 152 6.60 3.93 -25.60
CA ALA A 152 7.08 5.29 -25.41
C ALA A 152 6.47 5.93 -24.14
N GLY A 153 7.25 6.78 -23.46
CA GLY A 153 6.79 7.59 -22.34
C GLY A 153 7.07 7.03 -20.94
N TYR A 154 7.77 5.89 -20.83
CA TYR A 154 8.32 5.34 -19.57
C TYR A 154 9.78 5.75 -19.33
N ASP A 155 10.22 6.86 -19.91
CA ASP A 155 11.59 7.36 -19.88
C ASP A 155 11.79 8.54 -18.90
N ARG A 156 10.70 9.26 -18.58
CA ARG A 156 10.72 10.50 -17.80
C ARG A 156 10.09 10.33 -16.43
N TRP A 157 10.71 9.49 -15.62
CA TRP A 157 10.26 9.22 -14.25
C TRP A 157 10.48 10.41 -13.31
N ARG A 158 9.51 10.66 -12.43
CA ARG A 158 9.59 11.64 -11.36
C ARG A 158 8.96 11.11 -10.08
N ALA A 159 9.50 11.53 -8.94
CA ALA A 159 8.86 11.30 -7.65
C ALA A 159 7.58 12.14 -7.53
N VAL A 160 6.58 11.59 -6.85
CA VAL A 160 5.32 12.26 -6.52
C VAL A 160 5.35 12.65 -5.06
N SER A 161 4.92 13.88 -4.75
CA SER A 161 4.81 14.32 -3.36
C SER A 161 3.74 13.50 -2.64
N LEU A 162 4.07 13.03 -1.45
CA LEU A 162 3.18 12.29 -0.57
C LEU A 162 2.48 13.25 0.39
N GLN A 163 1.23 12.94 0.74
CA GLN A 163 0.48 13.63 1.77
C GLN A 163 -0.03 12.59 2.77
N ALA A 164 0.45 12.66 4.01
CA ALA A 164 -0.10 11.93 5.13
C ALA A 164 -0.87 12.89 6.04
N GLU A 165 -2.01 12.44 6.53
CA GLU A 165 -2.85 13.17 7.48
C GLU A 165 -2.61 12.69 8.92
N LEU A 166 -2.09 11.47 9.10
CA LEU A 166 -1.89 10.88 10.42
C LEU A 166 -0.47 11.10 10.96
N GLU A 167 -0.41 11.59 12.20
CA GLU A 167 0.81 11.58 12.99
C GLU A 167 1.05 10.17 13.55
N ARG A 168 2.24 9.61 13.26
CA ARG A 168 2.61 8.26 13.68
C ARG A 168 3.26 8.26 15.07
N PRO A 169 3.05 7.22 15.89
CA PRO A 169 3.66 7.13 17.22
C PRO A 169 5.19 7.19 17.16
N TYR A 170 5.80 7.69 18.24
CA TYR A 170 7.25 7.91 18.33
C TYR A 170 8.10 6.67 18.03
N PHE A 171 7.69 5.49 18.49
CA PHE A 171 8.41 4.24 18.22
C PHE A 171 7.91 3.48 16.98
N SER A 172 7.03 4.08 16.18
CA SER A 172 6.68 3.48 14.89
C SER A 172 7.95 3.40 14.04
N PRO A 173 8.30 2.24 13.48
CA PRO A 173 9.44 2.10 12.58
C PRO A 173 9.17 2.72 11.21
N VAL A 174 8.04 3.39 11.03
CA VAL A 174 7.62 3.99 9.76
C VAL A 174 7.42 5.49 9.96
N ALA A 175 8.05 6.28 9.12
CA ALA A 175 7.86 7.73 9.06
C ALA A 175 7.42 8.14 7.65
N VAL A 176 6.50 9.10 7.55
CA VAL A 176 6.05 9.63 6.26
C VAL A 176 6.53 11.07 6.10
N SER A 177 7.20 11.33 4.99
CA SER A 177 7.61 12.68 4.57
C SER A 177 6.95 13.05 3.24
N SER A 178 7.18 14.27 2.75
CA SER A 178 6.71 14.68 1.42
C SER A 178 7.30 13.85 0.29
N ASP A 179 8.48 13.24 0.48
CA ASP A 179 9.24 12.62 -0.61
C ASP A 179 9.19 11.09 -0.58
N ALA A 180 8.98 10.51 0.60
CA ALA A 180 9.09 9.07 0.81
C ALA A 180 8.38 8.64 2.11
N ILE A 181 8.03 7.36 2.16
CA ILE A 181 7.74 6.62 3.40
C ILE A 181 9.04 5.92 3.80
N GLU A 182 9.66 6.39 4.88
CA GLU A 182 10.85 5.78 5.46
C GLU A 182 10.43 4.62 6.36
N VAL A 183 11.09 3.48 6.22
CA VAL A 183 10.79 2.26 6.96
C VAL A 183 12.10 1.69 7.51
N THR A 184 12.22 1.66 8.84
CA THR A 184 13.28 0.91 9.51
C THR A 184 12.86 -0.55 9.56
N LEU A 185 13.58 -1.44 8.87
CA LEU A 185 13.28 -2.86 8.82
C LEU A 185 13.76 -3.60 10.07
N PRO A 186 13.22 -4.78 10.39
CA PRO A 186 13.83 -5.67 11.36
C PRO A 186 15.20 -6.14 10.87
N LYS A 187 16.17 -6.33 11.78
CA LYS A 187 17.55 -6.75 11.49
C LYS A 187 17.66 -8.01 10.62
N THR A 188 16.65 -8.85 10.66
CA THR A 188 16.54 -10.15 10.00
C THR A 188 15.70 -10.13 8.72
N MET A 189 15.18 -8.98 8.32
CA MET A 189 14.44 -8.77 7.09
C MET A 189 15.30 -7.94 6.13
N SER A 190 15.49 -8.43 4.90
CA SER A 190 16.16 -7.67 3.84
C SER A 190 15.18 -6.77 3.09
N ALA A 191 15.68 -5.70 2.47
CA ALA A 191 14.91 -4.84 1.58
C ALA A 191 14.12 -5.60 0.50
N SER A 192 14.73 -6.59 -0.16
CA SER A 192 14.06 -7.39 -1.21
C SER A 192 12.92 -8.25 -0.66
N ARG A 193 13.09 -8.84 0.54
CA ARG A 193 12.02 -9.58 1.20
C ARG A 193 10.87 -8.65 1.57
N PHE A 194 11.18 -7.49 2.15
CA PHE A 194 10.21 -6.47 2.49
C PHE A 194 9.41 -6.01 1.27
N GLU A 195 10.10 -5.70 0.16
CA GLU A 195 9.47 -5.30 -1.10
C GLU A 195 8.49 -6.36 -1.59
N LYS A 196 8.91 -7.63 -1.63
CA LYS A 196 8.03 -8.71 -2.05
C LYS A 196 6.78 -8.81 -1.17
N GLU A 197 6.95 -8.88 0.15
CA GLU A 197 5.82 -9.01 1.08
C GLU A 197 4.89 -7.78 1.01
N LEU A 198 5.43 -6.57 0.80
CA LEU A 198 4.63 -5.37 0.64
C LEU A 198 3.84 -5.42 -0.66
N LEU A 199 4.47 -5.72 -1.79
CA LEU A 199 3.80 -5.78 -3.09
C LEU A 199 2.73 -6.89 -3.11
N ASP A 200 2.97 -8.01 -2.43
CA ASP A 200 1.97 -9.06 -2.22
C ASP A 200 0.78 -8.54 -1.38
N GLY A 201 1.05 -7.80 -0.30
CA GLY A 201 0.02 -7.14 0.51
C GLY A 201 -0.78 -6.08 -0.25
N LEU A 202 -0.16 -5.45 -1.25
CA LEU A 202 -0.76 -4.44 -2.13
C LEU A 202 -1.30 -5.02 -3.45
N ALA A 203 -1.24 -6.34 -3.65
CA ALA A 203 -1.56 -6.97 -4.94
C ALA A 203 -3.00 -6.69 -5.41
N ARG A 204 -3.93 -6.35 -4.51
CA ARG A 204 -5.29 -5.93 -4.88
C ARG A 204 -5.35 -4.59 -5.61
N ASN A 205 -4.37 -3.72 -5.36
CA ASN A 205 -4.24 -2.40 -5.96
C ASN A 205 -3.33 -2.41 -7.18
N ASN A 206 -2.62 -3.52 -7.46
CA ASN A 206 -1.86 -3.62 -8.69
C ASN A 206 -2.78 -3.47 -9.91
N LEU A 207 -2.42 -2.58 -10.85
CA LEU A 207 -3.22 -2.24 -12.02
C LEU A 207 -3.59 -3.48 -12.84
N GLY A 208 -2.60 -4.29 -13.21
CA GLY A 208 -2.82 -5.49 -14.02
C GLY A 208 -3.59 -6.57 -13.27
N ALA A 209 -3.40 -6.69 -11.96
CA ALA A 209 -4.15 -7.64 -11.14
C ALA A 209 -5.61 -7.21 -10.94
N TRP A 210 -5.88 -5.91 -10.79
CA TRP A 210 -7.24 -5.37 -10.71
C TRP A 210 -7.97 -5.47 -12.06
N ALA A 211 -7.31 -5.16 -13.17
CA ALA A 211 -7.90 -5.18 -14.51
C ALA A 211 -8.47 -6.57 -14.88
N MET A 212 -7.89 -7.63 -14.32
CA MET A 212 -8.32 -9.02 -14.53
C MET A 212 -9.37 -9.54 -13.54
N ARG A 213 -9.89 -8.71 -12.64
CA ARG A 213 -10.99 -9.08 -11.75
C ARG A 213 -12.32 -8.79 -12.41
N ASP A 214 -13.39 -9.43 -11.94
CA ASP A 214 -14.74 -9.20 -12.44
C ASP A 214 -15.10 -7.70 -12.46
N GLU A 215 -14.75 -6.95 -11.42
CA GLU A 215 -14.99 -5.50 -11.37
C GLU A 215 -14.15 -4.71 -12.40
N GLY A 216 -12.88 -5.07 -12.57
CA GLY A 216 -11.96 -4.41 -13.50
C GLY A 216 -12.31 -4.72 -14.95
N ILE A 217 -12.58 -5.99 -15.26
CA ILE A 217 -13.05 -6.46 -16.58
C ILE A 217 -14.33 -5.74 -16.96
N PHE A 218 -15.31 -5.69 -16.04
CA PHE A 218 -16.57 -4.99 -16.30
C PHE A 218 -16.34 -3.51 -16.59
N TYR A 219 -15.55 -2.82 -15.76
CA TYR A 219 -15.28 -1.39 -15.94
C TYR A 219 -14.53 -1.10 -17.26
N CYS A 220 -13.48 -1.85 -17.55
CA CYS A 220 -12.71 -1.70 -18.78
C CYS A 220 -13.59 -1.93 -20.01
N ALA A 221 -14.39 -3.00 -20.02
CA ALA A 221 -15.21 -3.35 -21.17
C ALA A 221 -16.43 -2.42 -21.35
N LYS A 222 -17.12 -2.05 -20.27
CA LYS A 222 -18.40 -1.31 -20.33
C LYS A 222 -18.24 0.19 -20.32
N ASP A 223 -17.37 0.70 -19.45
CA ASP A 223 -17.28 2.14 -19.21
C ASP A 223 -16.16 2.77 -20.04
N LEU A 224 -15.06 2.04 -20.24
CA LEU A 224 -13.90 2.56 -20.97
C LEU A 224 -13.77 2.07 -22.43
N GLN A 225 -14.45 0.97 -22.78
CA GLN A 225 -14.29 0.29 -24.08
C GLN A 225 -12.81 -0.08 -24.38
N ILE A 226 -12.11 -0.57 -23.37
CA ILE A 226 -10.71 -1.01 -23.44
C ILE A 226 -10.65 -2.50 -23.13
N ASP A 227 -9.80 -3.22 -23.85
CA ASP A 227 -9.44 -4.58 -23.47
C ASP A 227 -8.61 -4.56 -22.16
N PRO A 228 -9.07 -5.20 -21.06
CA PRO A 228 -8.34 -5.24 -19.79
C PRO A 228 -6.93 -5.83 -19.91
N HIS A 229 -6.67 -6.71 -20.88
CA HIS A 229 -5.33 -7.26 -21.12
C HIS A 229 -4.31 -6.16 -21.49
N LEU A 230 -4.76 -5.09 -22.15
CA LEU A 230 -3.92 -3.93 -22.46
C LEU A 230 -3.51 -3.10 -21.24
N LEU A 231 -4.01 -3.40 -20.04
CA LEU A 231 -3.55 -2.82 -18.78
C LEU A 231 -2.52 -3.71 -18.05
N GLN A 232 -2.32 -4.93 -18.53
CA GLN A 232 -1.24 -5.78 -18.08
C GLN A 232 0.09 -5.27 -18.63
N ARG A 233 1.09 -5.29 -17.76
CA ARG A 233 2.40 -4.74 -18.05
C ARG A 233 3.46 -5.72 -17.59
N ALA A 234 4.54 -5.81 -18.34
CA ALA A 234 5.75 -6.53 -17.99
C ALA A 234 6.91 -5.53 -17.84
N THR A 235 7.82 -5.83 -16.91
CA THR A 235 9.12 -5.19 -16.78
C THR A 235 10.13 -6.00 -17.58
N LYS A 236 10.83 -5.34 -18.51
CA LYS A 236 11.98 -5.92 -19.20
C LYS A 236 13.28 -5.63 -18.46
N TRP A 237 13.99 -6.68 -18.09
CA TRP A 237 15.27 -6.60 -17.39
C TRP A 237 16.45 -6.51 -18.38
N SER A 238 17.62 -6.11 -17.87
CA SER A 238 18.83 -5.92 -18.67
C SER A 238 19.34 -7.20 -19.34
N ASP A 239 19.03 -8.37 -18.76
CA ASP A 239 19.33 -9.69 -19.34
C ASP A 239 18.34 -10.11 -20.43
N GLY A 240 17.34 -9.28 -20.73
CA GLY A 240 16.30 -9.53 -21.72
C GLY A 240 15.11 -10.30 -21.17
N SER A 241 15.15 -10.77 -19.92
CA SER A 241 14.01 -11.45 -19.30
C SER A 241 12.84 -10.50 -19.06
N LEU A 242 11.63 -11.06 -19.05
CA LEU A 242 10.40 -10.35 -18.79
C LEU A 242 9.79 -10.89 -17.49
N SER A 243 9.30 -9.99 -16.64
CA SER A 243 8.49 -10.36 -15.49
C SER A 243 7.27 -9.47 -15.38
N LYS A 244 6.15 -9.98 -14.89
CA LYS A 244 4.95 -9.17 -14.66
C LYS A 244 5.26 -7.96 -13.77
N ALA A 245 4.76 -6.79 -14.15
CA ALA A 245 4.92 -5.57 -13.38
C ALA A 245 4.02 -5.59 -12.13
N SER A 246 4.62 -5.83 -10.98
CA SER A 246 3.94 -5.85 -9.68
C SER A 246 3.82 -4.46 -9.02
N ALA A 247 4.66 -3.50 -9.43
CA ALA A 247 4.79 -2.19 -8.78
C ALA A 247 3.83 -1.10 -9.27
N LEU A 248 3.08 -1.32 -10.37
CA LEU A 248 2.08 -0.38 -10.89
C LEU A 248 0.79 -0.46 -10.06
N MET A 249 0.48 0.59 -9.31
CA MET A 249 -0.60 0.63 -8.32
C MET A 249 -1.67 1.65 -8.67
N LEU A 250 -2.92 1.25 -8.51
CA LEU A 250 -4.11 2.11 -8.40
C LEU A 250 -4.13 2.71 -7.00
N MET A 251 -3.80 4.00 -6.88
CA MET A 251 -3.74 4.69 -5.60
C MET A 251 -3.86 6.21 -5.76
N ASN A 252 -4.44 6.88 -4.78
CA ASN A 252 -4.44 8.34 -4.66
C ASN A 252 -3.42 8.78 -3.59
N THR A 253 -2.39 9.52 -4.00
CA THR A 253 -1.34 10.01 -3.08
C THR A 253 -1.82 11.01 -2.03
N GLY A 254 -3.06 11.52 -2.15
CA GLY A 254 -3.68 12.36 -1.12
C GLY A 254 -4.40 11.57 -0.01
N SER A 255 -4.85 10.34 -0.28
CA SER A 255 -5.74 9.59 0.64
C SER A 255 -5.22 8.19 1.00
N ASP A 256 -4.35 7.62 0.17
CA ASP A 256 -3.90 6.22 0.33
C ASP A 256 -2.55 6.11 1.02
N ILE A 257 -1.82 7.21 1.25
CA ILE A 257 -0.48 7.18 1.86
C ILE A 257 -0.54 6.65 3.29
N ASP A 258 -1.45 7.16 4.11
CA ASP A 258 -1.66 6.62 5.46
C ASP A 258 -2.05 5.14 5.42
N ARG A 259 -2.81 4.72 4.40
CA ARG A 259 -3.20 3.31 4.24
C ARG A 259 -2.02 2.42 3.92
N ILE A 260 -1.14 2.82 2.99
CA ILE A 260 0.10 2.10 2.68
C ILE A 260 0.95 1.99 3.94
N ALA A 261 1.11 3.11 4.63
CA ALA A 261 1.96 3.19 5.79
C ALA A 261 1.38 2.37 6.98
N SER A 262 0.06 2.26 7.12
CA SER A 262 -0.60 1.35 8.08
C SER A 262 -0.49 -0.13 7.68
N VAL A 263 -0.49 -0.46 6.38
CA VAL A 263 -0.22 -1.82 5.89
C VAL A 263 1.21 -2.23 6.30
N ILE A 264 2.18 -1.34 6.10
CA ILE A 264 3.58 -1.57 6.51
C ILE A 264 3.66 -1.76 8.03
N GLU A 265 3.02 -0.89 8.82
CA GLU A 265 3.01 -1.02 10.29
C GLU A 265 2.45 -2.37 10.75
N ARG A 266 1.35 -2.84 10.15
CA ARG A 266 0.77 -4.15 10.45
C ARG A 266 1.75 -5.28 10.16
N MET A 267 2.44 -5.24 9.02
CA MET A 267 3.47 -6.22 8.68
C MET A 267 4.59 -6.24 9.73
N LEU A 268 5.07 -5.06 10.15
CA LEU A 268 6.17 -4.95 11.12
C LEU A 268 5.76 -5.33 12.54
N VAL A 269 4.51 -5.07 12.94
CA VAL A 269 3.97 -5.55 14.22
C VAL A 269 3.84 -7.08 14.19
N ARG A 270 3.31 -7.66 13.11
CA ARG A 270 3.26 -9.13 12.96
C ARG A 270 4.64 -9.74 13.10
N TYR A 271 5.64 -9.15 12.45
CA TYR A 271 7.03 -9.54 12.58
C TYR A 271 7.55 -9.46 14.03
N ALA A 272 7.28 -8.37 14.74
CA ALA A 272 7.78 -8.14 16.09
C ALA A 272 7.23 -9.13 17.13
N PHE A 273 6.03 -9.66 16.87
CA PHE A 273 5.29 -10.50 17.81
C PHE A 273 5.08 -11.93 17.32
N ASP A 274 5.73 -12.32 16.22
CA ASP A 274 5.60 -13.64 15.58
C ASP A 274 4.13 -14.03 15.33
N ILE A 275 3.33 -13.05 14.88
CA ILE A 275 1.92 -13.25 14.55
C ILE A 275 1.83 -13.58 13.05
N GLU A 276 1.42 -14.82 12.73
CA GLU A 276 1.13 -15.27 11.36
C GLU A 276 -0.07 -14.53 10.73
#